data_AF-A0A2H0ASP1-F1
#
_entry.id   AF-A0A2H0ASP1-F1
#
_cell.length_a   1.000
_cell.length_b   1.000
_cell.length_c   1.000
_cell.angle_alpha   90.00
_cell.angle_beta   90.00
_cell.angle_gamma   90.00
#
_symmetry.space_group_name_H-M   'P 1'
#
loop_
_entity.id
_entity.type
_entity.pdbx_description
1 polymer ?
#
loop_
_entity_poly.entity_id
_entity_poly.type
_entity_poly.pdbx_seq_one_letter_code
_entity_poly.pdbx_strand_id
1 'polypeptide(L)'
;MLDRLMQRMDRHLFSAQYYHGTLISANLSIRAWALIHNFAPFNPRTIKLKNGLESPAETLNGFRYHSSWLQNLLISASLGGHRQGPPNPLE
;
A
#
# COMPACT_ATOMS: atom_id res chain seq x y z
N MET A 1 -8.63 16.49 2.68
CA MET A 1 -8.11 15.70 1.52
C MET A 1 -7.79 14.25 1.89
N LEU A 2 -7.44 13.96 3.15
CA LEU A 2 -7.43 12.60 3.71
C LEU A 2 -8.83 11.98 3.80
N ASP A 3 -9.87 12.78 4.00
CA ASP A 3 -11.25 12.32 4.19
C ASP A 3 -11.72 11.42 3.04
N ARG A 4 -11.37 11.78 1.80
CA ARG A 4 -11.73 11.00 0.61
C ARG A 4 -10.99 9.66 0.54
N LEU A 5 -9.76 9.60 1.06
CA LEU A 5 -9.00 8.35 1.20
C LEU A 5 -9.63 7.48 2.28
N MET A 6 -9.92 8.08 3.43
CA MET A 6 -10.50 7.42 4.60
C MET A 6 -11.90 6.86 4.31
N GLN A 7 -12.69 7.50 3.44
CA GLN A 7 -13.99 6.98 3.00
C GLN A 7 -13.91 5.61 2.30
N ARG A 8 -12.81 5.29 1.62
CA ARG A 8 -12.63 3.95 1.02
C ARG A 8 -12.24 2.92 2.07
N MET A 9 -11.43 3.31 3.05
CA MET A 9 -11.07 2.44 4.16
C MET A 9 -12.29 2.14 5.02
N ASP A 10 -13.11 3.14 5.32
CA ASP A 10 -14.36 2.99 6.07
C ASP A 10 -15.32 2.00 5.39
N ARG A 11 -15.49 2.11 4.06
CA ARG A 11 -16.29 1.12 3.31
C ARG A 11 -15.71 -0.29 3.39
N HIS A 12 -14.40 -0.44 3.29
CA HIS A 12 -13.76 -1.75 3.43
C HIS A 12 -13.99 -2.34 4.83
N LEU A 13 -13.81 -1.52 5.88
CA LEU A 13 -14.08 -1.91 7.25
C LEU A 13 -15.55 -2.30 7.41
N PHE A 14 -16.49 -1.46 6.96
CA PHE A 14 -17.92 -1.79 7.02
C PHE A 14 -18.25 -3.14 6.37
N SER A 15 -17.71 -3.43 5.18
CA SER A 15 -17.89 -4.73 4.50
C SER A 15 -17.27 -5.91 5.25
N ALA A 16 -16.18 -5.67 5.99
CA ALA A 16 -15.54 -6.65 6.86
C ALA A 16 -16.15 -6.70 8.28
N GLN A 17 -17.28 -6.02 8.49
CA GLN A 17 -17.91 -5.84 9.81
C GLN A 17 -16.97 -5.17 10.84
N TYR A 18 -16.15 -4.24 10.37
CA TYR A 18 -15.11 -3.55 11.12
C TYR A 18 -14.05 -4.50 11.68
N TYR A 19 -13.78 -4.42 12.99
CA TYR A 19 -12.73 -5.18 13.64
C TYR A 19 -13.36 -6.37 14.36
N HIS A 20 -13.19 -7.56 13.78
CA HIS A 20 -13.56 -8.81 14.43
C HIS A 20 -12.30 -9.57 14.87
N GLY A 21 -12.38 -10.20 16.04
CA GLY A 21 -11.28 -10.98 16.61
C GLY A 21 -10.32 -10.15 17.47
N THR A 22 -9.02 -10.29 17.23
CA THR A 22 -7.98 -9.66 18.06
C THR A 22 -7.45 -8.36 17.46
N LEU A 23 -6.85 -7.50 18.30
CA LEU A 23 -6.14 -6.30 17.86
C LEU A 23 -5.05 -6.61 16.81
N ILE A 24 -4.40 -7.77 16.93
CA ILE A 24 -3.38 -8.23 15.97
C ILE A 24 -4.03 -8.46 14.60
N SER A 25 -5.16 -9.18 14.56
CA SER A 25 -5.91 -9.42 13.32
C SER A 25 -6.37 -8.11 12.67
N ALA A 26 -6.93 -7.19 13.46
CA ALA A 26 -7.33 -5.87 13.00
C ALA A 26 -6.16 -5.09 12.37
N ASN A 27 -5.00 -5.07 13.03
CA ASN A 27 -3.80 -4.43 12.50
C ASN A 27 -3.32 -5.05 11.19
N LEU A 28 -3.30 -6.38 11.09
CA LEU A 28 -2.92 -7.08 9.86
C LEU A 28 -3.89 -6.77 8.72
N SER A 29 -5.19 -6.73 9.02
CA SER A 29 -6.23 -6.42 8.04
C SER A 29 -6.07 -5.01 7.46
N ILE A 30 -5.94 -3.98 8.30
CA ILE A 30 -5.75 -2.59 7.84
C ILE A 30 -4.43 -2.45 7.05
N ARG A 31 -3.34 -3.09 7.52
CA ARG A 31 -2.07 -3.09 6.80
C ARG A 31 -2.20 -3.73 5.43
N ALA A 32 -2.83 -4.89 5.33
CA ALA A 32 -3.08 -5.56 4.06
C ALA A 32 -3.89 -4.67 3.12
N TRP A 33 -4.96 -4.05 3.62
CA TRP A 33 -5.75 -3.09 2.85
C TRP A 33 -4.91 -1.93 2.33
N ALA A 34 -4.07 -1.33 3.17
CA ALA A 34 -3.21 -0.21 2.78
C ALA A 34 -2.20 -0.61 1.70
N LEU A 35 -1.61 -1.81 1.78
CA LEU A 35 -0.69 -2.32 0.76
C LEU A 35 -1.41 -2.52 -0.57
N ILE A 36 -2.56 -3.18 -0.56
CA ILE A 36 -3.37 -3.39 -1.77
C ILE A 36 -3.81 -2.05 -2.35
N HIS A 37 -4.27 -1.12 -1.51
CA HIS A 37 -4.75 0.19 -1.94
C HIS A 37 -3.66 0.97 -2.68
N ASN A 38 -2.39 0.87 -2.26
CA ASN A 38 -1.29 1.63 -2.85
C ASN A 38 -0.67 0.96 -4.08
N PHE A 39 -0.61 -0.37 -4.13
CA PHE A 39 0.15 -1.09 -5.17
C PHE A 39 -0.73 -1.80 -6.19
N ALA A 40 -1.98 -2.15 -5.89
CA ALA A 40 -2.83 -2.83 -6.86
C ALA A 40 -3.11 -1.90 -8.06
N PRO A 41 -3.21 -2.47 -9.28
CA PRO A 41 -3.42 -1.67 -10.46
C PRO A 41 -4.80 -1.03 -10.45
N PHE A 42 -4.86 0.19 -10.97
CA PHE A 42 -6.10 0.85 -11.31
C PHE A 42 -6.84 0.07 -12.39
N ASN A 43 -8.14 0.35 -12.53
CA ASN A 43 -8.88 -0.16 -13.67
C ASN A 43 -8.36 0.49 -14.98
N PRO A 44 -8.53 -0.16 -16.15
CA PRO A 44 -8.01 0.32 -17.42
C PRO A 44 -8.45 1.74 -17.81
N ARG A 45 -9.64 2.18 -17.39
CA ARG A 45 -10.14 3.54 -17.67
C ARG A 45 -9.33 4.57 -16.88
N THR A 46 -9.08 4.31 -15.60
CA THR A 46 -8.29 5.18 -14.74
C THR A 46 -6.83 5.23 -15.19
N ILE A 47 -6.25 4.12 -15.65
CA ILE A 47 -4.88 4.11 -16.22
C ILE A 47 -4.77 5.08 -17.41
N LYS A 48 -5.74 5.04 -18.32
CA LYS A 48 -5.79 5.97 -19.46
C LYS A 48 -5.87 7.44 -19.02
N LEU A 49 -6.69 7.74 -18.01
CA LEU A 49 -6.81 9.08 -17.44
C LEU A 49 -5.56 9.53 -16.67
N LYS A 50 -4.76 8.58 -16.20
CA LYS A 50 -3.52 8.80 -15.44
C LYS A 50 -2.27 8.73 -16.33
N ASN A 51 -2.41 8.92 -17.64
CA ASN A 51 -1.31 8.89 -18.60
C ASN A 51 -0.46 7.61 -18.54
N GLY A 52 -1.09 6.46 -18.29
CA GLY A 52 -0.40 5.17 -18.23
C GLY A 52 0.16 4.79 -16.86
N LEU A 53 0.03 5.65 -15.83
CA LEU A 53 0.38 5.29 -14.46
C LEU A 53 -0.64 4.27 -13.93
N GLU A 54 -0.14 3.17 -13.37
CA GLU A 54 -0.95 2.00 -13.07
C GLU A 54 -1.38 1.92 -11.60
N SER A 55 -0.69 2.58 -10.67
CA SER A 55 -1.02 2.49 -9.23
C SER A 55 -0.90 3.84 -8.50
N PRO A 56 -1.50 4.00 -7.31
CA PRO A 56 -1.28 5.19 -6.47
C PRO A 56 0.18 5.39 -6.10
N ALA A 57 0.90 4.32 -5.75
CA ALA A 57 2.32 4.39 -5.43
C ALA A 57 3.14 4.93 -6.62
N GLU A 58 2.89 4.42 -7.82
CA GLU A 58 3.53 4.92 -9.04
C GLU A 58 3.13 6.37 -9.33
N THR A 59 1.89 6.76 -9.05
CA THR A 59 1.43 8.15 -9.24
C THR A 59 2.17 9.14 -8.33
N LEU A 60 2.45 8.74 -7.09
CA LEU A 60 3.17 9.59 -6.13
C LEU A 60 4.67 9.60 -6.39
N ASN A 61 5.25 8.45 -6.77
CA ASN A 61 6.68 8.32 -7.00
C ASN A 61 7.11 8.86 -8.37
N GLY A 62 6.23 8.83 -9.36
CA GLY A 62 6.53 9.14 -10.76
C GLY A 62 7.26 8.01 -11.52
N PHE A 63 7.51 6.87 -10.88
CA PHE A 63 8.14 5.70 -11.48
C PHE A 63 7.65 4.38 -10.83
N ARG A 64 7.95 3.26 -11.48
CA ARG A 64 7.72 1.89 -10.97
C ARG A 64 9.02 1.08 -11.06
N TYR A 65 9.19 0.09 -10.18
CA TYR A 65 10.36 -0.80 -10.19
C TYR A 65 10.23 -1.93 -11.22
N HIS A 66 9.01 -2.44 -11.42
CA HIS A 66 8.72 -3.59 -12.26
C HIS A 66 7.32 -3.46 -12.91
N SER A 67 7.08 -4.20 -14.00
CA SER A 67 5.78 -4.23 -14.69
C SER A 67 4.69 -4.91 -13.87
N SER A 68 5.03 -5.99 -13.18
CA SER A 68 4.15 -6.65 -12.21
C SER A 68 3.97 -5.82 -10.94
N TRP A 69 2.73 -5.46 -10.63
CA TRP A 69 2.36 -4.70 -9.43
C TRP A 69 2.77 -5.39 -8.12
N LEU A 70 2.71 -6.73 -8.07
CA LEU A 70 3.08 -7.50 -6.89
C LEU A 70 4.58 -7.40 -6.61
N GLN A 71 5.40 -7.36 -7.66
CA GLN A 71 6.83 -7.16 -7.50
C GLN A 71 7.16 -5.76 -7.00
N ASN A 72 6.44 -4.71 -7.44
CA ASN A 72 6.59 -3.35 -6.90
C ASN A 72 6.34 -3.32 -5.39
N LEU A 73 5.30 -4.03 -4.93
CA LEU A 73 4.99 -4.17 -3.51
C LEU A 73 6.13 -4.87 -2.75
N LEU A 74 6.58 -6.03 -3.24
CA LEU A 74 7.65 -6.80 -2.59
C LEU A 74 8.97 -6.02 -2.51
N ILE A 75 9.36 -5.35 -3.60
CA ILE A 75 10.56 -4.51 -3.63
C ILE A 75 10.44 -3.37 -2.62
N SER A 76 9.30 -2.66 -2.60
CA SER A 76 9.10 -1.55 -1.66
C SER A 76 9.09 -1.99 -0.19
N ALA A 77 8.55 -3.18 0.10
CA ALA A 77 8.52 -3.74 1.44
C ALA A 77 9.84 -4.40 1.88
N SER A 78 10.75 -4.67 0.94
CA SER A 78 12.00 -5.41 1.20
C SER A 78 13.09 -4.60 1.91
N LEU A 79 12.89 -3.28 2.08
CA LEU A 79 13.94 -2.32 2.49
C LEU A 79 15.19 -2.36 1.59
N GLY A 80 15.11 -2.94 0.38
CA GLY A 80 16.27 -3.17 -0.48
C GLY A 80 17.35 -4.07 0.15
N GLY A 81 16.98 -4.90 1.14
CA GLY A 81 17.94 -5.66 1.94
C GLY A 81 18.63 -4.86 3.05
N HIS A 82 18.27 -3.58 3.23
CA HIS A 82 18.81 -2.72 4.29
C HIS A 82 18.26 -3.15 5.65
N ARG A 83 19.01 -3.99 6.35
CA ARG A 83 18.81 -4.28 7.77
C ARG A 83 19.81 -3.42 8.52
N GLN A 84 19.40 -2.25 9.01
CA GLN A 84 20.24 -1.56 9.97
C GLN A 84 20.37 -2.45 11.20
N GLY A 85 21.61 -2.83 11.54
CA GLY A 85 21.91 -3.30 12.88
C GLY A 85 21.56 -2.21 13.90
N PRO A 86 21.37 -2.55 15.18
CA PRO A 86 21.16 -1.53 16.20
C PRO A 86 22.26 -0.46 16.08
N PRO A 87 21.93 0.83 16.25
CA PRO A 87 22.94 1.90 16.22
C PRO A 87 24.05 1.55 17.20
N ASN A 88 25.30 1.72 16.76
CA ASN A 88 26.46 1.44 17.59
C ASN A 88 26.38 2.33 18.84
N PRO A 89 26.33 1.78 20.07
CA PRO A 89 26.09 2.57 21.29
C PRO A 89 27.26 3.52 21.67
N LEU A 90 28.23 3.73 20.79
CA LEU A 90 29.45 4.50 21.01
C LEU A 90 29.66 5.64 19.98
N GLU A 91 28.66 5.97 19.15
CA GLU A 91 28.60 7.23 18.39
C GLU A 91 27.58 8.20 18.96
#